data_AF-A0A354EX96-F1
#
_entry.id   AF-A0A354EX96-F1
#
_cell.length_a   1.000
_cell.length_b   1.000
_cell.length_c   1.000
_cell.angle_alpha   90.00
_cell.angle_beta   90.00
_cell.angle_gamma   90.00
#
_symmetry.space_group_name_H-M   'P 1'
#
loop_
_entity.id
_entity.type
_entity.pdbx_description
1 polymer ?
#
loop_
_entity_poly.entity_id
_entity_poly.type
_entity_poly.pdbx_seq_one_letter_code
_entity_poly.pdbx_strand_id
1 'polypeptide(L)' 'FKALETNASAYVNGTAAAGASLLVVKGLWDVKKMVNVEELDPDPFIELLTEMDLPTEILGD' A
#
# COMPACT_ATOMS: atom_id res chain seq x y z
N PHE A 1 2.72 -12.33 -20.09
CA PHE A 1 2.89 -11.91 -18.68
C PHE A 1 4.28 -11.34 -18.54
N LYS A 2 4.39 -10.02 -18.31
CA LYS A 2 5.68 -9.35 -18.13
C LYS A 2 6.21 -9.80 -16.78
N ALA A 3 7.14 -10.75 -16.77
CA ALA A 3 7.82 -11.13 -15.56
C ALA A 3 8.54 -9.88 -15.05
N LEU A 4 8.06 -9.32 -13.94
CA LEU A 4 8.88 -8.43 -13.14
C LEU A 4 10.17 -9.21 -12.82
N GLU A 5 11.32 -8.67 -13.18
CA GLU A 5 12.63 -9.25 -12.85
C GLU A 5 12.94 -9.07 -11.34
N THR A 6 11.92 -9.25 -10.49
CA THR A 6 11.99 -9.07 -9.04
C THR A 6 11.52 -10.34 -8.37
N ASN A 7 12.05 -10.62 -7.17
CA ASN A 7 11.48 -11.65 -6.33
C ASN A 7 10.15 -11.14 -5.70
N ALA A 8 9.37 -12.07 -5.15
CA ALA A 8 8.09 -11.75 -4.54
C ALA A 8 8.21 -10.75 -3.38
N SER A 9 9.26 -10.84 -2.57
CA SER A 9 9.48 -9.91 -1.45
C SER A 9 9.72 -8.47 -1.92
N ALA A 10 10.53 -8.29 -2.96
CA ALA A 10 10.79 -6.99 -3.56
C ALA A 10 9.53 -6.41 -4.21
N TYR A 11 8.72 -7.25 -4.86
CA TYR A 11 7.43 -6.84 -5.43
C TYR A 11 6.48 -6.33 -4.34
N VAL A 12 6.24 -7.12 -3.29
CA VAL A 12 5.34 -6.77 -2.19
C VAL A 12 5.78 -5.49 -1.49
N ASN A 13 7.07 -5.39 -1.11
CA ASN A 13 7.59 -4.22 -0.41
C ASN A 13 7.56 -2.97 -1.30
N GLY A 14 7.92 -3.11 -2.58
CA GLY A 14 7.92 -2.00 -3.54
C GLY A 14 6.52 -1.47 -3.81
N THR A 15 5.55 -2.37 -4.01
CA THR A 15 4.13 -2.01 -4.22
C THR A 15 3.54 -1.33 -3.00
N ALA A 16 3.81 -1.83 -1.79
CA ALA A 16 3.35 -1.20 -0.54
C ALA A 16 3.93 0.22 -0.36
N ALA A 17 5.24 0.39 -0.60
CA ALA A 17 5.88 1.70 -0.52
C ALA A 17 5.31 2.69 -1.55
N ALA A 18 5.05 2.23 -2.77
CA ALA A 18 4.41 3.04 -3.81
C ALA A 18 2.96 3.41 -3.45
N GLY A 19 2.16 2.48 -2.94
CA GLY A 19 0.80 2.73 -2.48
C GLY A 19 0.74 3.79 -1.37
N ALA A 20 1.59 3.69 -0.36
CA ALA A 20 1.67 4.66 0.73
C ALA A 20 2.03 6.05 0.20
N SER A 21 2.99 6.12 -0.71
CA SER A 21 3.41 7.37 -1.36
C SER A 21 2.27 8.02 -2.16
N LEU A 22 1.46 7.22 -2.87
CA LEU A 22 0.28 7.72 -3.58
C LEU A 22 -0.77 8.30 -2.64
N LEU A 23 -1.00 7.70 -1.46
CA LEU A 23 -1.93 8.23 -0.47
C LEU A 23 -1.46 9.56 0.13
N VAL A 24 -0.15 9.73 0.34
CA VAL A 24 0.43 11.02 0.74
C VAL A 24 0.22 12.06 -0.36
N VAL A 25 0.50 11.72 -1.62
CA VAL A 25 0.30 12.64 -2.76
C VAL A 25 -1.17 13.04 -2.94
N LYS A 26 -2.11 12.11 -2.72
CA LYS A 26 -3.55 12.37 -2.75
C LYS A 26 -4.06 13.16 -1.52
N GLY A 27 -3.23 13.37 -0.51
CA GLY A 27 -3.56 14.09 0.72
C GLY A 27 -4.27 13.25 1.79
N LEU A 28 -4.60 11.99 1.51
CA LEU A 28 -5.29 11.09 2.45
C LEU A 28 -4.42 10.74 3.66
N TRP A 29 -3.10 10.63 3.45
CA TRP A 29 -2.12 10.32 4.50
C TRP A 29 -1.15 11.49 4.78
N ASP A 30 -1.43 12.70 4.29
CA ASP A 30 -0.55 13.87 4.43
C ASP A 30 -0.73 14.56 5.80
N VAL A 31 -0.28 13.89 6.87
CA VAL A 31 -0.47 14.34 8.27
C VAL A 31 0.56 15.37 8.75
N LYS A 32 1.50 15.80 7.91
CA LYS A 32 2.53 16.83 8.19
C LYS A 32 3.39 16.59 9.43
N LYS A 33 3.50 15.34 9.88
CA LYS A 33 4.36 14.91 10.98
C LYS A 33 4.86 13.48 10.72
N MET A 34 5.89 13.06 11.45
CA MET A 34 6.31 11.66 11.43
C MET A 34 5.27 10.81 12.15
N VAL A 35 4.81 9.75 11.48
CA VAL A 35 3.92 8.71 12.02
C VAL A 35 4.34 7.36 11.45
N ASN A 36 3.98 6.29 12.14
CA ASN A 36 3.99 4.95 11.57
C ASN A 36 2.70 4.67 10.79
N VAL A 37 2.72 3.63 9.96
CA VAL A 37 1.60 3.29 9.06
C VAL A 37 0.36 2.87 9.85
N GLU A 38 0.53 2.21 10.99
CA GLU A 38 -0.55 1.78 11.88
C GLU A 38 -1.27 2.93 12.61
N GLU A 39 -0.77 4.16 12.49
CA GLU A 39 -1.42 5.37 13.04
C GLU A 39 -2.38 6.04 12.02
N LEU A 40 -2.47 5.51 10.80
CA LEU A 40 -3.25 6.04 9.69
C LEU A 40 -4.47 5.17 9.39
N ASP A 41 -5.45 5.73 8.68
CA ASP A 41 -6.62 4.99 8.19
C ASP A 41 -6.18 3.88 7.20
N PRO A 42 -6.41 2.60 7.52
CA PRO A 42 -5.93 1.48 6.71
C PRO A 42 -6.78 1.23 5.46
N ASP A 43 -8.05 1.62 5.46
CA ASP A 43 -9.02 1.32 4.40
C ASP A 43 -8.54 1.77 3.00
N PRO A 44 -8.16 3.05 2.78
CA PRO A 44 -7.71 3.50 1.46
C PRO A 44 -6.41 2.84 1.01
N PHE A 45 -5.62 2.28 1.93
CA PHE A 45 -4.39 1.58 1.60
C PHE A 45 -4.67 0.15 1.15
N ILE A 46 -5.49 -0.59 1.88
CA ILE A 46 -5.89 -1.96 1.54
C ILE A 46 -6.61 -1.99 0.19
N GLU A 47 -7.53 -1.05 -0.05
CA GLU A 47 -8.20 -0.88 -1.34
C GLU A 47 -7.20 -0.63 -2.47
N LEU A 48 -6.26 0.31 -2.27
CA LEU A 48 -5.26 0.66 -3.28
C LEU A 48 -4.29 -0.49 -3.58
N LEU A 49 -3.89 -1.28 -2.59
CA LEU A 49 -3.04 -2.46 -2.83
C LEU A 49 -3.76 -3.47 -3.73
N THR A 50 -5.06 -3.66 -3.54
CA THR A 50 -5.88 -4.54 -4.39
C THR A 50 -5.94 -4.02 -5.83
N GLU A 51 -6.09 -2.71 -6.03
CA GLU A 51 -6.00 -2.08 -7.37
C GLU A 51 -4.61 -2.22 -8.02
N MET A 52 -3.56 -2.33 -7.22
CA MET A 52 -2.17 -2.48 -7.67
C MET A 52 -1.74 -3.95 -7.85
N ASP A 53 -2.70 -4.86 -8.09
CA ASP A 53 -2.48 -6.31 -8.24
C ASP A 53 -1.79 -6.96 -7.02
N LEU A 54 -2.01 -6.40 -5.81
CA LEU A 54 -1.62 -6.99 -4.53
C LEU A 54 -2.89 -7.24 -3.68
N PRO A 55 -3.67 -8.28 -4.00
CA PRO A 55 -4.93 -8.55 -3.33
C PRO A 55 -4.72 -8.80 -1.85
N THR A 56 -5.53 -8.13 -1.03
CA THR A 56 -5.53 -8.26 0.43
C THR A 56 -6.92 -8.72 0.87
N GLU A 57 -6.99 -9.76 1.67
CA GLU A 57 -8.25 -10.30 2.20
C GLU A 57 -8.32 -10.10 3.71
N ILE A 58 -9.47 -9.62 4.20
CA ILE A 58 -9.78 -9.58 5.63
C ILE A 58 -10.51 -10.87 5.98
N LEU A 59 -9.93 -11.67 6.88
CA LEU A 59 -10.53 -12.92 7.32
C LEU A 59 -11.23 -12.71 8.68
N GLY A 60 -12.55 -12.50 8.64
CA GLY A 60 -13.45 -12.44 9.80
C GLY A 60 -14.04 -11.05 10.11
N ASP A 61 -15.31 -11.06 10.53
CA ASP A 61 -15.98 -10.01 11.32
C ASP A 61 -15.99 -10.42 12.81
#